data_AF-A0A7J5EU91-F1
#
_entry.id   AF-A0A7J5EU91-F1
#
_cell.length_a   1.000
_cell.length_b   1.000
_cell.length_c   1.000
_cell.angle_alpha   90.00
_cell.angle_beta   90.00
_cell.angle_gamma   90.00
#
_symmetry.space_group_name_H-M   'P 1'
#
loop_
_entity.id
_entity.type
_entity.pdbx_description
1 polymer ?
#
loop_
_entity_poly.entity_id
_entity_poly.type
_entity_poly.pdbx_seq_one_letter_code
_entity_poly.pdbx_strand_id
1 'polypeptide(L)'
;MSVSDTRPEAAAVQLELLRKAGPERRAALALRLSSSVIRASRRAIAERHPELDHQGVLLRWAELHYGQELADRVRAYLAARR
;
A
#
# COMPACT_ATOMS: atom_id res chain seq x y z
N MET A 1 -4.95 20.10 -20.55
CA MET A 1 -6.11 19.32 -20.10
C MET A 1 -5.58 17.99 -19.59
N SER A 2 -5.72 17.66 -18.30
CA SER A 2 -5.27 16.37 -17.75
C SER A 2 -6.23 15.28 -18.22
N VAL A 3 -5.70 14.24 -18.86
CA VAL A 3 -6.46 13.03 -19.18
C VAL A 3 -6.61 12.23 -17.88
N SER A 4 -7.84 12.14 -17.39
CA SER A 4 -8.20 11.33 -16.23
C SER A 4 -8.95 10.09 -16.73
N ASP A 5 -8.55 8.90 -16.27
CA ASP A 5 -9.28 7.63 -16.50
C ASP A 5 -10.61 7.58 -15.71
N THR A 6 -10.88 8.58 -14.88
CA THR A 6 -12.15 8.74 -14.18
C THR A 6 -13.01 9.77 -14.91
N ARG A 7 -14.20 9.35 -15.35
CA ARG A 7 -15.19 10.24 -15.98
C ARG A 7 -15.63 11.35 -15.02
N PRO A 8 -15.86 12.59 -15.48
CA PRO A 8 -16.20 13.72 -14.61
C PRO A 8 -17.40 13.47 -13.68
N GLU A 9 -18.44 12.79 -14.17
CA GLU A 9 -19.63 12.44 -13.40
C GLU A 9 -19.32 11.49 -12.23
N ALA A 10 -18.43 10.52 -12.45
CA ALA A 10 -18.02 9.59 -11.40
C ALA A 10 -17.19 10.29 -10.32
N ALA A 11 -16.30 11.21 -10.73
CA ALA A 11 -15.52 12.02 -9.81
C ALA A 11 -16.41 12.93 -8.95
N ALA A 12 -17.44 13.53 -9.54
CA ALA A 12 -18.42 14.35 -8.81
C ALA A 12 -19.16 13.55 -7.75
N VAL A 13 -19.65 12.35 -8.09
CA VAL A 13 -20.32 11.45 -7.14
C VAL A 13 -19.39 11.02 -6.01
N GLN A 14 -18.15 10.61 -6.32
CA GLN A 14 -17.17 10.22 -5.31
C GLN A 14 -16.90 11.37 -4.32
N LEU A 15 -16.73 12.59 -4.84
CA LEU A 15 -16.46 13.76 -4.04
C LEU A 15 -17.65 14.13 -3.13
N GLU A 16 -18.87 14.03 -3.64
CA GLU A 16 -20.08 14.23 -2.85
C GLU A 16 -20.21 13.21 -1.71
N LEU A 17 -19.99 11.93 -2.00
CA LEU A 17 -20.01 10.87 -0.98
C LEU A 17 -18.93 11.09 0.09
N LEU A 18 -17.74 11.55 -0.31
CA LEU A 18 -16.67 11.84 0.64
C LEU A 18 -16.96 13.07 1.50
N ARG A 19 -17.62 14.10 0.94
CA ARG A 19 -18.06 15.29 1.69
C ARG A 19 -19.13 14.96 2.72
N LYS A 20 -20.04 14.03 2.40
CA LYS A 20 -21.08 13.54 3.32
C LYS A 20 -20.54 12.58 4.39
N ALA A 21 -19.34 12.04 4.21
CA ALA A 21 -18.76 11.10 5.17
C ALA A 21 -18.23 11.83 6.42
N GLY A 22 -18.72 11.43 7.60
CA GLY A 22 -18.17 11.84 8.88
C GLY A 22 -16.74 11.32 9.12
N PRO A 23 -16.03 11.80 10.16
CA PRO A 23 -14.63 11.45 10.43
C PRO A 23 -14.36 9.95 10.51
N GLU A 24 -15.21 9.19 11.21
CA GLU A 24 -15.09 7.74 11.35
C GLU A 24 -15.14 7.03 10.00
N ARG A 25 -16.12 7.40 9.15
CA ARG A 25 -16.26 6.81 7.82
C ARG A 25 -15.08 7.13 6.93
N ARG A 26 -14.54 8.34 7.02
CA ARG A 26 -13.34 8.75 6.28
C ARG A 26 -12.11 7.95 6.70
N ALA A 27 -11.91 7.75 8.01
CA ALA A 27 -10.84 6.91 8.53
C ALA A 27 -10.98 5.46 8.04
N ALA A 28 -12.18 4.90 8.10
CA ALA A 28 -12.46 3.55 7.60
C ALA A 28 -12.17 3.40 6.09
N LEU A 29 -12.52 4.40 5.27
CA LEU A 29 -12.19 4.41 3.85
C LEU A 29 -10.68 4.46 3.60
N ALA A 30 -9.96 5.33 4.32
CA ALA A 30 -8.51 5.44 4.21
C ALA A 30 -7.82 4.12 4.58
N LEU A 31 -8.16 3.52 5.72
CA LEU A 31 -7.58 2.25 6.17
C LEU A 31 -7.84 1.10 5.18
N ARG A 32 -9.06 1.01 4.64
CA ARG A 32 -9.41 0.01 3.61
C ARG A 32 -8.61 0.19 2.33
N LEU A 33 -8.45 1.44 1.88
CA LEU A 33 -7.67 1.75 0.70
C LEU A 33 -6.18 1.41 0.93
N SER A 34 -5.61 1.82 2.06
CA SER A 34 -4.24 1.47 2.45
C SER A 34 -4.02 -0.04 2.46
N SER A 35 -4.92 -0.82 3.07
CA SER A 35 -4.83 -2.29 3.06
C SER A 35 -4.85 -2.87 1.64
N SER A 36 -5.68 -2.31 0.76
CA SER A 36 -5.78 -2.76 -0.63
C SER A 36 -4.50 -2.47 -1.41
N VAL A 37 -3.95 -1.25 -1.29
CA VAL A 37 -2.71 -0.84 -1.95
C VAL A 37 -1.50 -1.62 -1.42
N ILE A 38 -1.41 -1.84 -0.10
CA ILE A 38 -0.35 -2.65 0.51
C ILE A 38 -0.40 -4.09 -0.03
N ARG A 39 -1.60 -4.68 -0.14
CA ARG A 39 -1.75 -6.04 -0.69
C ARG A 39 -1.35 -6.11 -2.16
N ALA A 40 -1.84 -5.17 -2.97
CA ALA A 40 -1.52 -5.12 -4.39
C ALA A 40 -0.02 -4.92 -4.65
N SER A 41 0.62 -4.01 -3.92
CA SER A 41 2.06 -3.75 -4.05
C SER A 41 2.92 -4.94 -3.64
N ARG A 42 2.59 -5.63 -2.54
CA ARG A 42 3.30 -6.86 -2.14
C ARG A 42 3.13 -7.99 -3.15
N ARG A 43 1.92 -8.15 -3.70
CA ARG A 43 1.66 -9.12 -4.77
C ARG A 43 2.52 -8.83 -6.00
N ALA A 44 2.59 -7.57 -6.43
CA ALA A 44 3.40 -7.18 -7.57
C ALA A 44 4.91 -7.42 -7.34
N ILE A 45 5.40 -7.27 -6.10
CA ILE A 45 6.78 -7.64 -5.74
C ILE A 45 6.97 -9.14 -5.88
N ALA A 46 6.08 -9.97 -5.33
CA ALA A 46 6.17 -11.42 -5.43
C ALA A 46 6.14 -11.92 -6.88
N GLU A 47 5.31 -11.33 -7.74
CA GLU A 47 5.23 -11.66 -9.17
C GLU A 47 6.52 -11.31 -9.93
N ARG A 48 7.22 -10.23 -9.55
CA ARG A 48 8.49 -9.81 -10.16
C ARG A 48 9.72 -10.52 -9.59
N HIS A 49 9.60 -11.07 -8.40
CA HIS A 49 10.69 -11.69 -7.64
C HIS A 49 10.29 -13.09 -7.15
N PRO A 50 10.13 -14.07 -8.06
CA PRO A 50 9.73 -15.42 -7.71
C PRO A 50 10.74 -16.15 -6.81
N GLU A 51 11.98 -15.65 -6.71
CA GLU A 51 13.02 -16.14 -5.82
C GLU A 51 12.80 -15.78 -4.35
N LEU A 52 11.93 -14.80 -4.06
CA LEU A 52 11.69 -14.35 -2.69
C LEU A 52 10.60 -15.18 -2.00
N ASP A 53 10.89 -15.59 -0.77
CA ASP A 53 9.86 -16.09 0.14
C ASP A 53 8.99 -14.94 0.68
N HIS A 54 7.96 -15.28 1.46
CA HIS A 54 7.06 -14.26 2.03
C HIS A 54 7.81 -13.19 2.85
N GLN A 55 8.84 -13.57 3.62
CA GLN A 55 9.63 -12.63 4.40
C GLN A 55 10.47 -11.71 3.49
N GLY A 56 11.06 -12.27 2.43
CA GLY A 56 11.79 -11.55 1.40
C GLY A 56 10.93 -10.49 0.72
N VAL A 57 9.68 -10.83 0.35
CA VAL A 57 8.72 -9.87 -0.20
C VAL A 57 8.44 -8.73 0.78
N LEU A 58 8.26 -9.01 2.07
CA LEU A 58 8.03 -7.97 3.09
C LEU A 58 9.24 -7.07 3.29
N LEU A 59 10.46 -7.62 3.31
CA LEU A 59 11.70 -6.85 3.42
C LEU A 59 11.93 -5.97 2.18
N ARG A 60 11.70 -6.52 0.98
CA ARG A 60 11.77 -5.74 -0.27
C ARG A 60 10.72 -4.63 -0.31
N TRP A 61 9.52 -4.90 0.19
CA TRP A 61 8.47 -3.89 0.32
C TRP A 61 8.88 -2.79 1.31
N ALA A 62 9.49 -3.14 2.45
CA ALA A 62 10.00 -2.17 3.42
C ALA A 62 11.12 -1.30 2.84
N GLU A 63 12.06 -1.91 2.11
CA GLU A 63 13.15 -1.21 1.41
C GLU A 63 12.60 -0.16 0.43
N LEU A 64 11.60 -0.54 -0.37
CA LEU A 64 11.01 0.34 -1.36
C LEU A 64 10.30 1.56 -0.75
N HIS A 65 9.65 1.41 0.41
CA HIS A 65 8.82 2.47 1.00
C HIS A 65 9.55 3.29 2.06
N TYR A 66 10.54 2.71 2.73
CA TYR A 66 11.19 3.30 3.89
C TYR A 66 12.72 3.33 3.80
N GLY A 67 13.29 2.79 2.72
CA GLY A 67 14.72 2.79 2.45
C GLY A 67 15.45 1.54 2.96
N GLN A 68 16.63 1.33 2.39
CA GLN A 68 17.52 0.21 2.65
C GLN A 68 17.89 0.09 4.14
N GLU A 69 18.23 1.21 4.78
CA GLU A 69 18.67 1.24 6.17
C GLU A 69 17.62 0.63 7.12
N LEU A 70 16.34 0.97 6.95
CA LEU A 70 15.28 0.40 7.76
C LEU A 70 15.10 -1.10 7.46
N ALA A 71 15.12 -1.47 6.18
CA ALA A 71 14.97 -2.87 5.76
C ALA A 71 16.07 -3.77 6.36
N ASP A 72 17.31 -3.28 6.41
CA ASP A 72 18.44 -4.02 6.99
C ASP A 72 18.31 -4.17 8.50
N ARG A 73 17.88 -3.12 9.21
CA ARG A 73 17.58 -3.25 10.65
C ARG A 73 16.48 -4.28 10.93
N VAL A 74 15.42 -4.29 10.12
CA VAL A 74 14.33 -5.27 10.25
C VAL A 74 14.86 -6.68 9.97
N ARG A 75 15.69 -6.85 8.93
CA ARG A 75 16.33 -8.14 8.59
C ARG A 75 17.18 -8.65 9.75
N ALA A 76 18.04 -7.79 10.32
CA ALA A 76 18.88 -8.13 11.46
C ALA A 76 18.06 -8.54 12.69
N TYR A 77 17.00 -7.77 13.00
CA TYR A 77 16.09 -8.10 14.10
C TYR A 77 15.40 -9.47 13.92
N LEU A 78 14.89 -9.75 12.72
CA LEU A 78 14.23 -11.03 12.43
C LEU A 78 15.21 -12.22 12.48
N ALA A 79 16.47 -12.02 12.08
CA ALA A 79 17.51 -13.04 12.17
C ALA A 79 17.89 -13.35 13.62
N ALA A 80 17.97 -12.33 14.48
CA ALA A 80 18.32 -12.47 15.90
C ALA A 80 17.21 -13.07 16.78
N ARG A 81 15.97 -13.13 16.28
CA ARG A 81 14.80 -13.67 17.00
C ARG A 81 14.61 -15.18 16.79
N ARG A 82 15.30 -15.78 15.81
CA ARG A 82 15.27 -17.22 15.54
C ARG A 82 16.29 -17.94 16.42
#